data_AF-A0AA38WAN0-F1
#
_entry.id   AF-A0AA38WAN0-F1
#
_cell.length_a   1.000
_cell.length_b   1.000
_cell.length_c   1.000
_cell.angle_alpha   90.00
_cell.angle_beta   90.00
_cell.angle_gamma   90.00
#
_symmetry.space_group_name_H-M   'P 1'
#
loop_
_entity.id
_entity.type
_entity.pdbx_description
1 polymer ?
#
loop_
_entity_poly.entity_id
_entity_poly.type
_entity_poly.pdbx_seq_one_letter_code
_entity_poly.pdbx_strand_id
1 'polypeptide(L)'
;MKLIRTHLKKINKPFVKSIKSPDGDIIDCVPFHLQPAFDLPELKSRVLLNSPPEPLNGHSRTRMESSLKQKWSSNGESCPRGTIPIRRTSEDEVLRSGSISRFGKKSNTRSMKNSKEKGLHEYAIGYARGEYYGLNTTLNVWAPKVAPKGFSLSQIWLAADDSTDDLNTIEAGWQVYPSLYGNDAPRLFIFWTSENYKNGCYNLICSGFVQTNNHVALGGAIQPISTYNGPQYDIKLLIWKIFQI
;
A
#
# COMPACT_ATOMS: atom_id res chain seq x y z
N MET A 1 -20.30 -8.12 -15.56
CA MET A 1 -19.18 -8.10 -16.52
C MET A 1 -18.93 -6.71 -17.14
N LYS A 2 -19.85 -6.07 -17.90
CA LYS A 2 -19.58 -4.76 -18.56
C LYS A 2 -19.10 -3.66 -17.59
N LEU A 3 -19.77 -3.52 -16.44
CA LEU A 3 -19.40 -2.54 -15.40
C LEU A 3 -18.00 -2.77 -14.82
N ILE A 4 -17.63 -4.03 -14.57
CA ILE A 4 -16.30 -4.39 -14.05
C ILE A 4 -15.22 -4.05 -15.08
N ARG A 5 -15.43 -4.40 -16.36
CA ARG A 5 -14.50 -4.03 -17.43
C ARG A 5 -14.32 -2.52 -17.57
N THR A 6 -15.40 -1.75 -17.48
CA THR A 6 -15.33 -0.28 -17.47
C THR A 6 -14.54 0.25 -16.27
N HIS A 7 -14.77 -0.32 -15.08
CA HIS A 7 -14.03 0.05 -13.88
C HIS A 7 -12.53 -0.27 -14.00
N LEU A 8 -12.18 -1.47 -14.47
CA LEU A 8 -10.80 -1.89 -14.69
C LEU A 8 -10.08 -0.99 -15.69
N LYS A 9 -10.73 -0.58 -16.78
CA LYS A 9 -10.18 0.40 -17.74
C LYS A 9 -9.88 1.76 -17.11
N LYS A 10 -10.58 2.14 -16.04
CA LYS A 10 -10.35 3.40 -15.32
C LYS A 10 -9.16 3.30 -14.36
N ILE A 11 -9.07 2.22 -13.60
CA ILE A 11 -8.06 2.06 -12.53
C ILE A 11 -6.71 1.53 -13.05
N ASN A 12 -6.72 0.64 -14.06
CA ASN A 12 -5.50 0.16 -14.69
C ASN A 12 -5.04 1.19 -15.73
N LYS A 13 -3.95 1.90 -15.42
CA LYS A 13 -3.44 3.00 -16.23
C LYS A 13 -2.69 2.51 -17.48
N PRO A 14 -2.59 3.36 -18.54
CA PRO A 14 -1.71 3.08 -19.67
C PRO A 14 -0.27 2.87 -19.22
N PHE A 15 0.40 1.88 -19.80
CA PHE A 15 1.75 1.48 -19.42
C PHE A 15 2.65 1.33 -20.64
N VAL A 16 3.95 1.41 -20.45
CA VAL A 16 4.96 1.26 -21.52
C VAL A 16 5.68 -0.09 -21.48
N LYS A 17 5.63 -0.79 -20.34
CA LYS A 17 6.16 -2.13 -20.14
C LYS A 17 5.25 -2.87 -19.15
N SER A 18 5.07 -4.17 -19.33
CA SER A 18 4.35 -5.03 -18.39
C SER A 18 5.24 -6.22 -18.04
N ILE A 19 5.33 -6.55 -16.75
CA ILE A 19 6.18 -7.59 -16.20
C ILE A 19 5.29 -8.64 -15.56
N LYS A 20 5.43 -9.90 -15.98
CA LYS A 20 4.75 -11.03 -15.36
C LYS A 20 5.61 -11.57 -14.22
N SER A 21 5.14 -11.40 -13.00
CA SER A 21 5.81 -11.87 -11.80
C SER A 21 5.64 -13.39 -11.63
N PRO A 22 6.61 -14.10 -11.02
CA PRO A 22 6.51 -15.54 -10.78
C PRO A 22 5.31 -16.00 -9.94
N ASP A 23 4.75 -15.11 -9.13
CA ASP A 23 3.54 -15.35 -8.32
C ASP A 23 2.22 -15.09 -9.06
N GLY A 24 2.27 -14.79 -10.37
CA GLY A 24 1.10 -14.55 -11.21
C GLY A 24 0.65 -13.10 -11.27
N ASP A 25 1.23 -12.21 -10.44
CA ASP A 25 0.98 -10.77 -10.55
C ASP A 25 1.46 -10.23 -11.90
N ILE A 26 0.79 -9.17 -12.36
CA ILE A 26 1.25 -8.36 -13.49
C ILE A 26 1.58 -6.98 -12.96
N ILE A 27 2.81 -6.54 -13.20
CA ILE A 27 3.29 -5.20 -12.85
C ILE A 27 3.39 -4.36 -14.12
N ASP A 28 2.61 -3.30 -14.16
CA ASP A 28 2.59 -2.35 -15.26
C ASP A 28 3.49 -1.15 -14.93
N CYS A 29 4.46 -0.88 -15.80
CA CYS A 29 5.31 0.30 -15.71
C CYS A 29 4.58 1.48 -16.34
N VAL A 30 3.95 2.28 -15.48
CA VAL A 30 3.10 3.41 -15.85
C VAL A 30 3.95 4.68 -15.87
N PRO A 31 3.94 5.48 -16.95
CA PRO A 31 4.61 6.79 -16.95
C PRO A 31 4.22 7.60 -15.72
N PHE A 32 5.20 8.22 -15.06
CA PHE A 32 5.00 8.87 -13.76
C PHE A 32 3.79 9.82 -13.77
N HIS A 33 3.64 10.62 -14.83
CA HIS A 33 2.57 11.61 -14.99
C HIS A 33 1.18 11.02 -15.31
N LEU A 34 1.06 9.71 -15.54
CA LEU A 34 -0.21 9.00 -15.80
C LEU A 34 -0.66 8.16 -14.60
N GLN A 35 0.07 8.21 -13.48
CA GLN A 35 -0.31 7.46 -12.28
C GLN A 35 -1.66 7.95 -11.69
N PRO A 36 -2.37 7.12 -10.92
CA PRO A 36 -3.68 7.46 -10.36
C PRO A 36 -3.75 8.77 -9.60
N ALA A 37 -2.66 9.17 -8.93
CA ALA A 37 -2.56 10.44 -8.20
C ALA A 37 -3.01 11.64 -9.05
N PHE A 38 -2.67 11.67 -10.34
CA PHE A 38 -2.90 12.81 -11.21
C PHE A 38 -4.27 12.85 -11.87
N ASP A 39 -5.16 11.91 -11.53
CA ASP A 39 -6.60 12.08 -11.77
C ASP A 39 -7.19 13.17 -10.83
N LEU A 40 -6.47 13.53 -9.76
CA LEU A 40 -6.77 14.67 -8.88
C LEU A 40 -5.93 15.89 -9.32
N PRO A 41 -6.54 16.96 -9.86
CA PRO A 41 -5.82 18.13 -10.35
C PRO A 41 -4.93 18.79 -9.28
N GLU A 42 -5.32 18.74 -8.02
CA GLU A 42 -4.63 19.35 -6.88
C GLU A 42 -3.28 18.68 -6.59
N LEU A 43 -3.19 17.36 -6.79
CA LEU A 43 -1.93 16.64 -6.63
C LEU A 43 -0.97 16.94 -7.79
N LYS A 44 -1.49 17.16 -8.99
CA LYS A 44 -0.68 17.52 -10.16
C LYS A 44 0.01 18.86 -9.98
N SER A 45 -0.70 19.88 -9.48
CA SER A 45 -0.11 21.20 -9.23
C SER A 45 0.90 21.16 -8.08
N ARG A 46 0.59 20.48 -6.98
CA ARG A 46 1.47 20.39 -5.80
C ARG A 46 2.82 19.72 -6.09
N VAL A 47 2.86 18.66 -6.91
CA VAL A 47 4.12 17.99 -7.27
C VAL A 47 5.03 18.89 -8.11
N LEU A 48 4.46 19.69 -9.02
CA LEU A 48 5.24 20.61 -9.84
C LEU A 48 5.85 21.75 -9.01
N LEU A 49 5.19 22.14 -7.93
CA LEU A 49 5.63 23.21 -7.03
C LEU A 49 6.64 22.72 -5.98
N ASN A 50 6.48 21.47 -5.51
CA ASN A 50 7.26 20.94 -4.39
C ASN A 50 7.88 19.59 -4.79
N SER A 51 9.14 19.62 -5.24
CA SER A 51 9.92 18.38 -5.27
C SER A 51 10.09 17.87 -3.84
N PRO A 52 9.82 16.59 -3.53
CA PRO A 52 10.04 16.07 -2.18
C PRO A 52 11.51 16.29 -1.80
N PRO A 53 11.82 16.94 -0.67
CA PRO A 53 13.20 17.03 -0.18
C PRO A 53 13.74 15.62 0.04
N GLU A 54 15.03 15.42 -0.26
CA GLU A 54 15.71 14.19 0.10
C GLU A 54 15.59 13.98 1.62
N PRO A 55 15.36 12.73 2.10
CA PRO A 55 15.34 12.45 3.53
C PRO A 55 16.64 12.99 4.17
N LEU A 56 16.49 13.70 5.29
CA LEU A 56 17.60 14.27 6.05
C LEU A 56 18.66 13.18 6.31
N ASN A 57 19.82 13.33 5.67
CA ASN A 57 20.99 12.45 5.83
C ASN A 57 21.56 12.60 7.25
N GLY A 58 21.01 11.85 8.21
CA GLY A 58 21.51 11.74 9.58
C GLY A 58 22.27 10.44 9.90
N HIS A 59 22.26 9.45 8.99
CA HIS A 59 23.00 8.21 9.17
C HIS A 59 23.75 7.86 7.89
N SER A 60 25.08 7.92 7.99
CA SER A 60 26.14 7.38 7.14
C SER A 60 25.77 6.94 5.71
N ARG A 61 26.50 7.45 4.72
CA ARG A 61 26.58 6.97 3.33
C ARG A 61 27.21 5.56 3.25
N THR A 62 26.77 4.64 4.09
CA THR A 62 26.88 3.20 3.86
C THR A 62 25.99 2.86 2.67
N ARG A 63 26.64 2.87 1.51
CA ARG A 63 26.24 2.21 0.27
C ARG A 63 25.44 0.92 0.58
N MET A 64 24.13 0.96 0.29
CA MET A 64 23.24 -0.15 -0.12
C MET A 64 23.18 -1.41 0.75
N GLU A 65 22.03 -1.70 1.38
CA GLU A 65 21.52 -3.05 1.75
C GLU A 65 20.27 -2.87 2.64
N SER A 66 19.01 -3.04 2.24
CA SER A 66 18.37 -3.83 1.21
C SER A 66 17.25 -2.98 0.58
N SER A 67 17.29 -2.77 -0.75
CA SER A 67 16.06 -2.38 -1.44
C SER A 67 15.03 -3.45 -1.14
N LEU A 68 13.85 -3.07 -0.62
CA LEU A 68 12.74 -4.01 -0.41
C LEU A 68 12.63 -4.92 -1.63
N LYS A 69 12.93 -6.20 -1.45
CA LYS A 69 12.92 -7.16 -2.53
C LYS A 69 11.50 -7.67 -2.72
N GLN A 70 11.09 -7.77 -3.98
CA GLN A 70 9.77 -8.23 -4.35
C GLN A 70 9.86 -9.32 -5.41
N LYS A 71 8.84 -10.16 -5.50
CA LYS A 71 8.81 -11.29 -6.44
C LYS A 71 8.98 -10.87 -7.90
N TRP A 72 8.36 -9.76 -8.28
CA TRP A 72 8.37 -9.30 -9.66
C TRP A 72 9.75 -8.83 -10.15
N SER A 73 10.66 -8.44 -9.25
CA SER A 73 11.98 -7.90 -9.57
C SER A 73 13.14 -8.88 -9.32
N SER A 74 12.86 -10.13 -8.92
CA SER A 74 13.90 -11.09 -8.53
C SER A 74 14.83 -11.53 -9.65
N ASN A 75 14.38 -11.43 -10.90
CA ASN A 75 15.16 -11.85 -12.07
C ASN A 75 15.87 -10.66 -12.74
N GLY A 76 16.08 -9.55 -12.02
CA GLY A 76 16.63 -8.32 -12.57
C GLY A 76 15.62 -7.48 -13.36
N GLU A 77 14.35 -7.88 -13.37
CA GLU A 77 13.28 -7.11 -13.98
C GLU A 77 13.08 -5.77 -13.27
N SER A 78 12.98 -4.71 -14.07
CA SER A 78 12.78 -3.36 -13.59
C SER A 78 11.91 -2.55 -14.55
N CYS A 79 11.31 -1.48 -14.01
CA CYS A 79 10.61 -0.50 -14.82
C CYS A 79 11.58 0.52 -15.44
N PRO A 80 11.34 0.98 -16.69
CA PRO A 80 12.15 2.03 -17.32
C PRO A 80 12.17 3.34 -16.49
N ARG A 81 13.23 4.15 -16.67
CA ARG A 81 13.29 5.48 -16.06
C ARG A 81 12.07 6.33 -16.48
N GLY A 82 11.56 7.15 -15.56
CA GLY A 82 10.38 7.98 -15.80
C GLY A 82 9.03 7.25 -15.64
N THR A 83 9.04 5.99 -15.21
CA THR A 83 7.83 5.19 -14.93
C THR A 83 7.82 4.72 -13.47
N ILE A 84 6.65 4.32 -12.98
CA ILE A 84 6.49 3.65 -11.68
C ILE A 84 5.82 2.27 -11.88
N PRO A 85 6.19 1.27 -11.07
CA PRO A 85 5.55 -0.04 -11.10
C PRO A 85 4.20 0.01 -10.38
N ILE A 86 3.12 -0.31 -11.09
CA ILE A 86 1.77 -0.45 -10.54
C ILE A 86 1.30 -1.89 -10.74
N ARG A 87 0.89 -2.56 -9.66
CA ARG A 87 0.28 -3.89 -9.76
C ARG A 87 -1.09 -3.78 -10.42
N ARG A 88 -1.28 -4.49 -11.53
CA ARG A 88 -2.54 -4.53 -12.26
C ARG A 88 -3.62 -5.20 -11.41
N THR A 89 -4.79 -4.57 -11.35
CA THR A 89 -5.98 -5.17 -10.74
C THR A 89 -6.66 -6.11 -11.73
N SER A 90 -7.02 -7.33 -11.29
CA SER A 90 -7.76 -8.30 -12.12
C SER A 90 -9.28 -8.25 -11.87
N GLU A 91 -10.05 -8.80 -12.81
CA GLU A 91 -11.51 -8.94 -12.69
C GLU A 91 -11.90 -9.78 -11.46
N ASP A 92 -11.17 -10.85 -11.18
CA ASP A 92 -11.41 -11.71 -10.02
C ASP A 92 -11.23 -10.96 -8.69
N GLU A 93 -10.28 -10.03 -8.59
CA GLU A 93 -10.10 -9.25 -7.36
C GLU A 93 -11.30 -8.32 -7.10
N VAL A 94 -11.80 -7.69 -8.15
CA VAL A 94 -12.99 -6.84 -8.06
C VAL A 94 -14.20 -7.69 -7.68
N LEU A 95 -14.36 -8.88 -8.28
CA LEU A 95 -15.44 -9.81 -7.96
C LEU A 95 -15.38 -10.29 -6.49
N ARG A 96 -14.19 -10.62 -5.96
CA ARG A 96 -14.01 -11.03 -4.56
C ARG A 96 -14.45 -9.96 -3.55
N SER A 97 -14.32 -8.68 -3.90
CA SER A 97 -14.78 -7.59 -3.03
C SER A 97 -16.31 -7.48 -2.89
N GLY A 98 -17.05 -8.14 -3.78
CA GLY A 98 -18.51 -8.12 -3.82
C GLY A 98 -19.14 -6.77 -4.24
N SER A 99 -18.35 -5.70 -4.39
CA SER A 99 -18.83 -4.40 -4.84
C SER A 99 -17.71 -3.55 -5.44
N ILE A 100 -17.92 -3.08 -6.68
CA ILE A 100 -17.04 -2.14 -7.36
C ILE A 100 -16.83 -0.86 -6.53
N SER A 101 -17.87 -0.35 -5.87
CA SER A 101 -17.78 0.90 -5.09
C SER A 101 -17.01 0.75 -3.78
N ARG A 102 -16.84 -0.50 -3.30
CA ARG A 102 -16.10 -0.85 -2.08
C ARG A 102 -14.70 -1.40 -2.36
N PHE A 103 -14.39 -1.75 -3.62
CA PHE A 103 -13.07 -2.28 -3.96
C PHE A 103 -11.96 -1.30 -3.56
N GLY A 104 -10.95 -1.81 -2.86
CA GLY A 104 -9.85 -1.01 -2.32
C GLY A 104 -10.16 -0.19 -1.07
N LYS A 105 -11.40 -0.19 -0.56
CA LYS A 105 -11.80 0.56 0.65
C LYS A 105 -11.91 -0.35 1.87
N LYS A 106 -11.62 0.18 3.06
CA LYS A 106 -11.97 -0.49 4.33
C LYS A 106 -13.49 -0.37 4.56
N SER A 107 -14.10 -1.41 5.13
CA SER A 107 -15.54 -1.39 5.46
C SER A 107 -15.77 -0.43 6.62
N ASN A 108 -16.80 0.43 6.51
CA ASN A 108 -17.12 1.39 7.56
C ASN A 108 -17.67 0.64 8.80
N THR A 109 -16.92 0.65 9.89
CA THR A 109 -17.20 -0.08 11.14
C THR A 109 -18.53 0.35 11.79
N ARG A 110 -19.07 1.54 11.45
CA ARG A 110 -20.40 1.98 11.92
C ARG A 110 -21.54 1.04 11.48
N SER A 111 -21.40 0.37 10.33
CA SER A 111 -22.41 -0.58 9.82
C SER A 111 -22.33 -1.97 10.47
N MET A 112 -21.27 -2.28 11.22
CA MET A 112 -21.08 -3.57 11.91
C MET A 112 -21.56 -3.55 13.37
N LYS A 113 -22.16 -2.45 13.85
CA LYS A 113 -22.74 -2.40 15.21
C LYS A 113 -23.88 -3.41 15.43
N ASN A 114 -24.47 -3.95 14.35
CA ASN A 114 -25.62 -4.87 14.42
C ASN A 114 -25.31 -6.33 14.07
N SER A 115 -24.06 -6.71 13.75
CA SER A 115 -23.71 -8.13 13.55
C SER A 115 -23.28 -8.74 14.87
N LYS A 116 -24.05 -9.73 15.36
CA LYS A 116 -23.71 -10.56 16.53
C LYS A 116 -22.36 -11.30 16.40
N GLU A 117 -21.83 -11.39 15.18
CA GLU A 117 -20.45 -11.77 14.90
C GLU A 117 -19.57 -10.51 14.87
N LYS A 118 -19.07 -10.08 16.03
CA LYS A 118 -17.89 -9.22 16.05
C LYS A 118 -16.74 -10.08 15.55
N GLY A 119 -16.35 -9.90 14.28
CA GLY A 119 -15.05 -10.38 13.81
C GLY A 119 -13.98 -9.74 14.67
N LEU A 120 -13.50 -10.47 15.68
CA LEU A 120 -12.44 -10.02 16.56
C LEU A 120 -11.15 -9.97 15.73
N HIS A 121 -10.72 -8.75 15.41
CA HIS A 121 -9.35 -8.53 14.97
C HIS A 121 -8.49 -8.52 16.23
N GLU A 122 -7.66 -9.55 16.40
CA GLU A 122 -6.69 -9.65 17.49
C GLU A 122 -5.41 -8.90 17.07
N TYR A 123 -4.91 -8.04 17.95
CA TYR A 123 -3.71 -7.24 17.66
C TYR A 123 -2.95 -6.90 18.94
N ALA A 124 -1.64 -6.72 18.79
CA ALA A 124 -0.78 -6.05 19.75
C ALA A 124 -0.43 -4.66 19.22
N ILE A 125 -0.53 -3.64 20.06
CA ILE A 125 -0.26 -2.25 19.68
C ILE A 125 0.60 -1.55 20.75
N GLY A 126 1.66 -0.89 20.28
CA GLY A 126 2.33 0.17 21.02
C GLY A 126 1.97 1.50 20.39
N TYR A 127 1.57 2.49 21.17
CA TYR A 127 1.22 3.82 20.66
C TYR A 127 1.79 4.91 21.55
N ALA A 128 2.06 6.05 20.94
CA ALA A 128 2.43 7.28 21.62
C ALA A 128 1.57 8.41 21.08
N ARG A 129 1.22 9.37 21.95
CA ARG A 129 0.50 10.60 21.57
C ARG A 129 1.43 11.79 21.79
N GLY A 130 1.30 12.81 20.96
CA GLY A 130 2.17 13.97 20.96
C GLY A 130 2.41 14.50 19.55
N GLU A 131 3.19 15.57 19.48
CA GLU A 131 3.62 16.16 18.22
C GLU A 131 4.85 15.41 17.70
N TYR A 132 4.69 14.69 16.60
CA TYR A 132 5.77 13.97 15.95
C TYR A 132 5.89 14.40 14.49
N TYR A 133 7.11 14.59 14.02
CA TYR A 133 7.39 14.91 12.62
C TYR A 133 7.56 13.67 11.75
N GLY A 134 7.51 12.48 12.33
CA GLY A 134 7.66 11.23 11.61
C GLY A 134 7.82 10.03 12.53
N LEU A 135 7.86 8.86 11.93
CA LEU A 135 8.08 7.58 12.58
C LEU A 135 8.96 6.69 11.70
N ASN A 136 9.97 6.09 12.29
CA ASN A 136 10.80 5.06 11.69
C ASN A 136 10.51 3.73 12.38
N THR A 137 10.32 2.65 11.62
CA THR A 137 10.11 1.31 12.17
C THR A 137 10.89 0.27 11.38
N THR A 138 11.17 -0.86 12.04
CA THR A 138 11.64 -2.09 11.41
C THR A 138 10.61 -3.19 11.70
N LEU A 139 10.06 -3.79 10.66
CA LEU A 139 9.01 -4.80 10.76
C LEU A 139 9.51 -6.13 10.16
N ASN A 140 9.49 -7.19 10.97
CA ASN A 140 9.81 -8.52 10.50
C ASN A 140 8.69 -9.09 9.62
N VAL A 141 9.03 -9.68 8.48
CA VAL A 141 8.05 -10.08 7.44
C VAL A 141 7.73 -11.56 7.54
N TRP A 142 6.47 -11.88 7.80
CA TRP A 142 5.97 -13.25 7.88
C TRP A 142 4.88 -13.51 6.84
N ALA A 143 4.62 -14.79 6.56
CA ALA A 143 3.46 -15.24 5.77
C ALA A 143 2.51 -16.10 6.64
N PRO A 144 1.87 -15.51 7.67
CA PRO A 144 0.94 -16.26 8.51
C PRO A 144 -0.26 -16.75 7.71
N LYS A 145 -0.79 -17.92 8.07
CA LYS A 145 -2.05 -18.41 7.53
C LYS A 145 -3.21 -17.66 8.16
N VAL A 146 -4.15 -17.23 7.33
CA VAL A 146 -5.33 -16.47 7.73
C VAL A 146 -6.60 -17.23 7.35
N ALA A 147 -7.70 -16.95 8.03
CA ALA A 147 -9.01 -17.52 7.68
C ALA A 147 -9.47 -17.03 6.29
N PRO A 148 -10.43 -17.70 5.61
CA PRO A 148 -10.84 -17.37 4.23
C PRO A 148 -11.28 -15.91 3.97
N LYS A 149 -11.75 -15.20 5.00
CA LYS A 149 -12.10 -13.76 4.96
C LYS A 149 -11.28 -12.93 5.95
N GLY A 150 -10.24 -13.53 6.52
CA GLY A 150 -9.34 -12.90 7.47
C GLY A 150 -8.17 -12.21 6.76
N PHE A 151 -7.40 -11.48 7.56
CA PHE A 151 -6.12 -10.92 7.17
C PHE A 151 -5.20 -10.88 8.39
N SER A 152 -3.91 -10.69 8.14
CA SER A 152 -2.91 -10.41 9.17
C SER A 152 -1.98 -9.34 8.63
N LEU A 153 -1.54 -8.43 9.49
CA LEU A 153 -0.67 -7.32 9.10
C LEU A 153 0.31 -6.94 10.21
N SER A 154 1.39 -6.28 9.81
CA SER A 154 2.27 -5.53 10.68
C SER A 154 2.50 -4.18 10.05
N GLN A 155 2.28 -3.10 10.80
CA GLN A 155 2.23 -1.76 10.24
C GLN A 155 2.67 -0.66 11.21
N ILE A 156 2.99 0.49 10.61
CA ILE A 156 2.88 1.79 11.27
C ILE A 156 1.54 2.42 10.93
N TRP A 157 0.95 3.07 11.92
CA TRP A 157 -0.34 3.74 11.84
C TRP A 157 -0.19 5.15 12.39
N LEU A 158 -0.06 6.13 11.49
CA LEU A 158 0.01 7.54 11.84
C LEU A 158 -1.40 8.12 11.75
N ALA A 159 -1.90 8.63 12.87
CA ALA A 159 -3.19 9.29 12.96
C ALA A 159 -3.02 10.77 13.29
N ALA A 160 -3.73 11.63 12.57
CA ALA A 160 -3.91 13.03 12.89
C ALA A 160 -5.35 13.27 13.34
N ASP A 161 -5.50 14.12 14.35
CA ASP A 161 -6.74 14.46 15.06
C ASP A 161 -7.26 13.35 16.00
N ASP A 162 -7.71 13.74 17.20
CA ASP A 162 -8.31 12.87 18.21
C ASP A 162 -9.85 12.86 18.17
N SER A 163 -10.44 13.72 17.34
CA SER A 163 -11.89 13.75 17.10
C SER A 163 -12.32 12.52 16.30
N THR A 164 -13.35 11.82 16.78
CA THR A 164 -13.81 10.56 16.17
C THR A 164 -14.48 10.75 14.81
N ASP A 165 -14.72 11.98 14.35
CA ASP A 165 -15.42 12.25 13.09
C ASP A 165 -14.49 12.64 11.94
N ASP A 166 -13.32 13.22 12.22
CA ASP A 166 -12.37 13.72 11.22
C ASP A 166 -10.97 13.06 11.27
N LEU A 167 -10.91 11.83 11.80
CA LEU A 167 -9.69 11.05 11.88
C LEU A 167 -9.03 10.87 10.49
N ASN A 168 -7.83 11.42 10.34
CA ASN A 168 -7.00 11.27 9.15
C ASN A 168 -5.88 10.26 9.46
N THR A 169 -5.67 9.26 8.60
CA THR A 169 -4.60 8.28 8.86
C THR A 169 -3.78 7.94 7.62
N ILE A 170 -2.50 7.68 7.86
CA ILE A 170 -1.58 7.07 6.91
C ILE A 170 -1.06 5.79 7.54
N GLU A 171 -1.25 4.67 6.84
CA GLU A 171 -0.84 3.34 7.26
C GLU A 171 0.13 2.78 6.24
N ALA A 172 1.22 2.19 6.71
CA ALA A 172 2.19 1.51 5.85
C ALA A 172 2.75 0.29 6.57
N GLY A 173 2.96 -0.79 5.82
CA GLY A 173 3.36 -2.06 6.42
C GLY A 173 3.39 -3.19 5.41
N TRP A 174 3.36 -4.41 5.93
CA TRP A 174 3.06 -5.59 5.13
C TRP A 174 1.77 -6.25 5.62
N GLN A 175 1.03 -6.88 4.71
CA GLN A 175 -0.16 -7.64 5.07
C GLN A 175 -0.29 -8.91 4.23
N VAL A 176 -0.84 -9.96 4.84
CA VAL A 176 -1.41 -11.14 4.16
C VAL A 176 -2.92 -10.93 4.11
N TYR A 177 -3.45 -10.64 2.91
CA TYR A 177 -4.88 -10.33 2.74
C TYR A 177 -5.47 -10.99 1.48
N PRO A 178 -5.84 -12.28 1.55
CA PRO A 178 -6.32 -13.04 0.40
C PRO A 178 -7.59 -12.48 -0.24
N SER A 179 -8.51 -11.89 0.53
CA SER A 179 -9.70 -11.28 -0.07
C SER A 179 -9.36 -10.11 -0.99
N LEU A 180 -8.29 -9.35 -0.70
CA LEU A 180 -7.83 -8.24 -1.53
C LEU A 180 -6.97 -8.73 -2.70
N TYR A 181 -5.98 -9.59 -2.45
CA TYR A 181 -4.94 -9.94 -3.44
C TYR A 181 -5.10 -11.33 -4.08
N GLY A 182 -5.98 -12.17 -3.57
CA GLY A 182 -6.26 -13.51 -4.11
C GLY A 182 -5.21 -14.57 -3.78
N ASN A 183 -4.26 -14.28 -2.90
CA ASN A 183 -3.24 -15.22 -2.44
C ASN A 183 -2.76 -14.86 -1.03
N ASP A 184 -1.97 -15.77 -0.44
CA ASP A 184 -1.44 -15.67 0.92
C ASP A 184 -0.06 -15.02 1.00
N ALA A 185 0.44 -14.41 -0.08
CA ALA A 185 1.76 -13.78 -0.05
C ALA A 185 1.72 -12.49 0.79
N PRO A 186 2.71 -12.24 1.67
CA PRO A 186 2.81 -10.96 2.36
C PRO A 186 3.16 -9.87 1.37
N ARG A 187 2.37 -8.80 1.39
CA ARG A 187 2.46 -7.72 0.40
C ARG A 187 2.68 -6.40 1.10
N LEU A 188 3.61 -5.61 0.56
CA LEU A 188 3.76 -4.22 0.97
C LEU A 188 2.44 -3.51 0.71
N PHE A 189 1.95 -2.75 1.67
CA PHE A 189 0.77 -1.94 1.45
C PHE A 189 0.94 -0.55 2.03
N ILE A 190 0.17 0.36 1.44
CA ILE A 190 -0.19 1.62 2.03
C ILE A 190 -1.71 1.68 2.08
N PHE A 191 -2.25 2.24 3.16
CA PHE A 191 -3.63 2.69 3.21
C PHE A 191 -3.66 4.13 3.70
N TRP A 192 -4.54 4.95 3.13
CA TRP A 192 -4.76 6.31 3.60
C TRP A 192 -6.27 6.55 3.74
N THR A 193 -6.64 7.39 4.69
CA THR A 193 -7.98 7.95 4.83
C THR A 193 -7.90 9.39 5.27
N SER A 194 -8.81 10.21 4.77
CA SER A 194 -8.92 11.63 5.15
C SER A 194 -10.17 11.95 5.96
N GLU A 195 -11.01 10.96 6.25
CA GLU A 195 -12.34 11.18 6.83
C GLU A 195 -12.84 9.92 7.55
N ASN A 196 -12.16 9.52 8.61
CA ASN A 196 -12.51 8.40 9.48
C ASN A 196 -12.98 7.14 8.71
N TYR A 197 -12.18 6.73 7.72
CA TYR A 197 -12.42 5.56 6.87
C TYR A 197 -13.70 5.59 6.02
N LYS A 198 -14.44 6.71 5.96
CA LYS A 198 -15.51 6.91 4.97
C LYS A 198 -14.92 7.01 3.56
N ASN A 199 -13.81 7.73 3.45
CA ASN A 199 -13.00 7.91 2.25
C ASN A 199 -11.59 7.39 2.51
N GLY A 200 -10.97 6.77 1.52
CA GLY A 200 -9.66 6.16 1.68
C GLY A 200 -9.48 4.95 0.78
N CYS A 201 -8.24 4.52 0.57
CA CYS A 201 -7.96 3.46 -0.37
C CYS A 201 -6.62 2.75 -0.12
N TYR A 202 -6.59 1.46 -0.42
CA TYR A 202 -5.37 0.67 -0.47
C TYR A 202 -4.54 1.01 -1.71
N ASN A 203 -3.25 1.20 -1.50
CA ASN A 203 -2.23 1.34 -2.54
C ASN A 203 -2.63 2.39 -3.59
N LEU A 204 -2.36 2.10 -4.87
CA LEU A 204 -2.73 2.94 -5.99
C LEU A 204 -4.06 2.51 -6.64
N ILE A 205 -4.93 1.79 -5.92
CA ILE A 205 -6.27 1.41 -6.43
C ILE A 205 -7.13 2.67 -6.67
N CYS A 206 -6.90 3.71 -5.87
CA CYS A 206 -7.53 5.02 -5.99
C CYS A 206 -6.47 6.13 -5.93
N SER A 207 -6.82 7.30 -6.46
CA SER A 207 -6.03 8.53 -6.35
C SER A 207 -5.99 9.02 -4.90
N GLY A 208 -4.81 9.42 -4.40
CA GLY A 208 -4.69 10.00 -3.05
C GLY A 208 -3.27 10.39 -2.65
N PHE A 209 -2.26 9.74 -3.20
CA PHE A 209 -0.86 10.11 -3.02
C PHE A 209 -0.05 9.79 -4.28
N VAL A 210 1.14 10.37 -4.36
CA VAL A 210 2.05 10.23 -5.51
C VAL A 210 3.13 9.22 -5.14
N GLN A 211 3.26 8.16 -5.92
CA GLN A 211 4.40 7.26 -5.84
C GLN A 211 5.52 7.81 -6.72
N THR A 212 6.71 7.95 -6.14
CA THR A 212 7.92 8.45 -6.82
C THR A 212 8.95 7.35 -7.06
N ASN A 213 8.97 6.31 -6.24
CA ASN A 213 9.90 5.19 -6.35
C ASN A 213 9.51 4.28 -7.53
N ASN A 214 10.50 3.94 -8.37
CA ASN A 214 10.34 3.08 -9.54
C ASN A 214 10.86 1.63 -9.36
N HIS A 215 11.31 1.28 -8.16
CA HIS A 215 11.88 -0.04 -7.82
C HIS A 215 10.96 -0.89 -6.94
N VAL A 216 9.90 -0.30 -6.37
CA VAL A 216 8.98 -0.97 -5.43
C VAL A 216 7.53 -0.77 -5.90
N ALA A 217 6.80 -1.87 -6.06
CA ALA A 217 5.38 -1.88 -6.39
C ALA A 217 4.53 -2.00 -5.11
N LEU A 218 3.64 -1.04 -4.87
CA LEU A 218 2.65 -1.16 -3.79
C LEU A 218 1.67 -2.29 -4.10
N GLY A 219 1.37 -3.10 -3.08
CA GLY A 219 0.62 -4.34 -3.22
C GLY A 219 1.44 -5.51 -3.79
N GLY A 220 2.71 -5.32 -4.17
CA GLY A 220 3.57 -6.41 -4.65
C GLY A 220 4.05 -7.33 -3.53
N ALA A 221 4.18 -8.63 -3.84
CA ALA A 221 4.62 -9.63 -2.87
C ALA A 221 6.08 -9.41 -2.44
N ILE A 222 6.30 -9.37 -1.12
CA ILE A 222 7.61 -9.23 -0.50
C ILE A 222 8.29 -10.61 -0.49
N GLN A 223 9.60 -10.61 -0.78
CA GLN A 223 10.44 -11.78 -0.55
C GLN A 223 11.89 -11.35 -0.30
N PRO A 224 12.70 -12.15 0.42
CA PRO A 224 12.32 -13.36 1.16
C PRO A 224 11.45 -13.06 2.41
N ILE A 225 10.95 -14.11 3.06
CA ILE A 225 10.11 -14.04 4.27
C ILE A 225 10.78 -14.78 5.44
N SER A 226 10.49 -14.37 6.67
CA SER A 226 10.98 -15.01 7.89
C SER A 226 10.41 -16.40 8.11
N THR A 227 11.17 -17.24 8.82
CA THR A 227 10.78 -18.60 9.18
C THR A 227 11.11 -18.91 10.64
N TYR A 228 10.35 -19.80 11.28
CA TYR A 228 10.66 -20.23 12.64
C TYR A 228 12.01 -20.93 12.70
N ASN A 229 12.85 -20.57 13.68
CA ASN A 229 14.20 -21.11 13.86
C ASN A 229 15.09 -21.04 12.60
N GLY A 230 14.79 -20.08 11.72
CA GLY A 230 15.49 -19.89 10.45
C GLY A 230 15.78 -18.42 10.16
N PRO A 231 16.13 -18.11 8.90
CA PRO A 231 16.42 -16.74 8.47
C PRO A 231 15.26 -15.79 8.80
N GLN A 232 15.62 -14.60 9.28
CA GLN A 232 14.70 -13.50 9.58
C GLN A 232 14.92 -12.38 8.56
N TYR A 233 13.83 -11.77 8.09
CA TYR A 233 13.89 -10.68 7.13
C TYR A 233 12.97 -9.55 7.52
N ASP A 234 13.52 -8.34 7.52
CA ASP A 234 12.82 -7.13 7.94
C ASP A 234 12.62 -6.16 6.79
N ILE A 235 11.60 -5.31 6.94
CA ILE A 235 11.43 -4.08 6.17
C ILE A 235 11.59 -2.87 7.07
N LYS A 236 12.27 -1.84 6.57
CA LYS A 236 12.38 -0.55 7.25
C LYS A 236 11.44 0.45 6.60
N LEU A 237 10.60 1.09 7.39
CA LEU A 237 9.63 2.08 6.92
C LEU A 237 9.83 3.39 7.67
N LEU A 238 9.88 4.49 6.92
CA LEU A 238 9.96 5.84 7.44
C LEU A 238 8.80 6.66 6.87
N ILE A 239 7.97 7.22 7.73
CA ILE A 239 7.00 8.27 7.38
C ILE A 239 7.50 9.54 8.02
N TRP A 240 7.59 10.63 7.25
CA TRP A 240 7.99 11.93 7.79
C TRP A 240 7.20 13.06 7.13
N LYS A 241 6.96 14.12 7.91
CA LYS A 241 6.35 15.36 7.48
C LYS A 241 7.42 16.19 6.76
N ILE A 242 7.12 16.58 5.53
CA ILE A 242 8.06 17.26 4.63
C ILE A 242 7.92 18.79 4.69
N PHE A 243 6.70 19.32 4.85
CA PHE A 243 6.46 20.76 5.04
C PHE A 243 5.25 21.01 5.94
N GLN A 244 5.24 22.17 6.61
CA GLN A 244 4.07 22.81 7.19
C GLN A 244 3.64 23.86 6.15
N ILE A 245 2.47 23.68 5.54
CA ILE A 245 1.85 24.73 4.71
C ILE A 245 1.02 25.57 5.67
#